data_AF-A0A832ESD2-F1
#
_entry.id   AF-A0A832ESD2-F1
#
_cell.length_a   1.000
_cell.length_b   1.000
_cell.length_c   1.000
_cell.angle_alpha   90.00
_cell.angle_beta   90.00
_cell.angle_gamma   90.00
#
_symmetry.space_group_name_H-M   'P 1'
#
loop_
_entity.id
_entity.type
_entity.pdbx_description
1 polymer ?
#
loop_
_entity_poly.entity_id
_entity_poly.type
_entity_poly.pdbx_seq_one_letter_code
_entity_poly.pdbx_strand_id
1 'polypeptide(L)'
;INPRNFTFRSREFEQMELEFFVKPGTDAQWHDYWVRERLRWYETIGLPASKLSCYTYKKEELAHYASACVDVMFEFPFGIQELEGIAARGDFDLRQHQKFSGKSMEYFDDETKERFIPHVVEPSAGVDRIALALICAAYAEEEVAPGDVRTVMRFAPRIAPVKVAVFPLLRNKPPLVEKARHVFHLLQPHFTTDWDDRGNIGKRYRYQDEQGTPWCVTIDFETLGEKGPELADTVTLRDRDTMQQQRVKIADLVPLISEKLRAATATPSPAR
;
A
#
# COMPACT_ATOMS: atom_id res chain seq x y z
N ILE A 1 31.38 4.95 -0.84
CA ILE A 1 29.94 4.64 -0.65
C ILE A 1 29.52 3.74 -1.79
N ASN A 2 29.24 2.46 -1.49
CA ASN A 2 28.87 1.47 -2.50
C ASN A 2 27.37 1.18 -2.39
N PRO A 3 26.56 1.49 -3.44
CA PRO A 3 25.20 0.99 -3.57
C PRO A 3 25.18 -0.54 -3.42
N ARG A 4 24.26 -1.06 -2.60
CA ARG A 4 24.11 -2.48 -2.28
C ARG A 4 22.65 -2.76 -1.98
N ASN A 5 22.26 -4.04 -2.07
CA ASN A 5 20.90 -4.51 -1.77
C ASN A 5 19.83 -3.84 -2.65
N PHE A 6 20.12 -3.76 -3.96
CA PHE A 6 19.20 -3.26 -4.99
C PHE A 6 18.74 -1.82 -4.71
N THR A 7 17.44 -1.54 -4.68
CA THR A 7 16.87 -0.21 -4.41
C THR A 7 17.11 0.29 -2.97
N PHE A 8 17.55 -0.57 -2.05
CA PHE A 8 17.68 -0.22 -0.63
C PHE A 8 18.75 0.86 -0.35
N ARG A 9 19.88 0.82 -1.07
CA ARG A 9 20.91 1.87 -1.03
C ARG A 9 21.15 2.42 -2.43
N SER A 10 20.38 3.45 -2.77
CA SER A 10 20.55 4.22 -4.00
C SER A 10 21.23 5.58 -3.74
N ARG A 11 21.62 6.27 -4.81
CA ARG A 11 22.07 7.68 -4.77
C ARG A 11 20.95 8.66 -5.11
N GLU A 12 19.85 8.14 -5.64
CA GLU A 12 18.63 8.87 -5.98
C GLU A 12 17.46 7.99 -5.54
N PHE A 13 16.55 8.56 -4.77
CA PHE A 13 15.41 7.89 -4.16
C PHE A 13 14.34 8.92 -3.84
N GLU A 14 13.11 8.45 -3.62
CA GLU A 14 11.97 9.30 -3.27
C GLU A 14 11.65 9.21 -1.78
N GLN A 15 11.23 10.32 -1.20
CA GLN A 15 10.88 10.42 0.23
C GLN A 15 9.44 10.93 0.40
N MET A 16 8.80 10.48 1.48
CA MET A 16 7.57 11.05 2.00
C MET A 16 7.89 11.65 3.36
N GLU A 17 7.90 12.98 3.43
CA GLU A 17 8.25 13.73 4.63
C GLU A 17 7.09 14.62 5.04
N LEU A 18 6.94 14.82 6.35
CA LEU A 18 5.98 15.75 6.92
C LEU A 18 6.65 16.59 7.99
N GLU A 19 6.61 17.90 7.83
CA GLU A 19 7.03 18.84 8.88
C GLU A 19 5.82 19.24 9.74
N PHE A 20 5.72 18.66 10.94
CA PHE A 20 4.61 18.94 11.85
C PHE A 20 5.02 19.96 12.92
N PHE A 21 4.62 21.21 12.72
CA PHE A 21 4.93 22.32 13.63
C PHE A 21 4.06 22.27 14.88
N VAL A 22 4.70 22.29 16.05
CA VAL A 22 4.04 22.17 17.36
C VAL A 22 4.48 23.27 18.32
N LYS A 23 3.66 23.51 19.35
CA LYS A 23 3.99 24.45 20.42
C LYS A 23 5.15 23.88 21.26
N PRO A 24 6.18 24.67 21.61
CA PRO A 24 7.26 24.24 22.48
C PRO A 24 6.72 23.60 23.77
N GLY A 25 7.27 22.45 24.15
CA GLY A 25 6.84 21.69 25.34
C GLY A 25 5.73 20.68 25.07
N THR A 26 5.19 20.61 23.85
CA THR A 26 4.24 19.56 23.42
C THR A 26 4.88 18.47 22.55
N ASP A 27 6.20 18.55 22.34
CA ASP A 27 6.98 17.67 21.48
C ASP A 27 6.76 16.19 21.74
N ALA A 28 6.90 15.76 23.00
CA ALA A 28 6.81 14.35 23.37
C ALA A 28 5.43 13.76 23.08
N GLN A 29 4.37 14.55 23.27
CA GLN A 29 3.00 14.13 22.97
C GLN A 29 2.81 13.91 21.46
N TRP A 30 3.26 14.87 20.64
CA TRP A 30 3.10 14.79 19.19
C TRP A 30 4.04 13.77 18.54
N HIS A 31 5.24 13.60 19.10
CA HIS A 31 6.16 12.53 18.71
C HIS A 31 5.54 11.15 18.93
N ASP A 32 5.00 10.89 20.13
CA ASP A 32 4.31 9.63 20.42
C ASP A 32 3.06 9.42 19.56
N TYR A 33 2.29 10.49 19.30
CA TYR A 33 1.17 10.44 18.35
C TYR A 33 1.63 9.98 16.96
N TRP A 34 2.68 10.63 16.41
CA TRP A 34 3.16 10.30 15.07
C TRP A 34 3.76 8.91 14.99
N VAL A 35 4.53 8.46 15.99
CA VAL A 35 5.02 7.07 16.03
C VAL A 35 3.87 6.08 15.93
N ARG A 36 2.80 6.26 16.71
CA ARG A 36 1.62 5.37 16.69
C ARG A 36 0.84 5.46 15.37
N GLU A 37 0.64 6.66 14.85
CA GLU A 37 -0.10 6.87 13.60
C GLU A 37 0.66 6.27 12.40
N ARG A 38 1.98 6.44 12.34
CA ARG A 38 2.82 5.89 11.27
C ARG A 38 2.88 4.36 11.32
N LEU A 39 3.03 3.76 12.50
CA LEU A 39 2.92 2.30 12.66
C LEU A 39 1.57 1.77 12.18
N ARG A 40 0.47 2.41 12.60
CA ARG A 40 -0.87 2.04 12.15
C ARG A 40 -0.99 2.14 10.62
N TRP A 41 -0.46 3.21 10.03
CA TRP A 41 -0.49 3.40 8.58
C TRP A 41 0.22 2.26 7.83
N TYR A 42 1.37 1.80 8.31
CA TYR A 42 2.09 0.67 7.71
C TYR A 42 1.27 -0.62 7.68
N GLU A 43 0.54 -0.92 8.76
CA GLU A 43 -0.41 -2.04 8.78
C GLU A 43 -1.54 -1.83 7.77
N THR A 44 -2.06 -0.60 7.67
CA THR A 44 -3.16 -0.32 6.74
C THR A 44 -2.77 -0.52 5.28
N ILE A 45 -1.48 -0.39 4.92
CA ILE A 45 -0.98 -0.65 3.55
C ILE A 45 -0.60 -2.12 3.34
N GLY A 46 -0.79 -2.98 4.35
CA GLY A 46 -0.61 -4.42 4.24
C GLY A 46 0.74 -4.95 4.69
N LEU A 47 1.57 -4.14 5.38
CA LEU A 47 2.74 -4.69 6.05
C LEU A 47 2.29 -5.44 7.31
N PRO A 48 2.71 -6.70 7.52
CA PRO A 48 2.33 -7.45 8.70
C PRO A 48 3.01 -6.88 9.94
N ALA A 49 2.23 -6.63 11.00
CA ALA A 49 2.75 -6.10 12.26
C ALA A 49 3.89 -6.96 12.84
N SER A 50 3.86 -8.28 12.60
CA SER A 50 4.90 -9.21 13.03
C SER A 50 6.27 -8.98 12.37
N LYS A 51 6.35 -8.24 11.26
CA LYS A 51 7.61 -7.87 10.59
C LYS A 51 8.02 -6.42 10.88
N LEU A 52 7.21 -5.68 11.62
CA LEU A 52 7.49 -4.30 12.01
C LEU A 52 8.00 -4.28 13.44
N SER A 53 9.00 -3.43 13.69
CA SER A 53 9.48 -3.16 15.03
C SER A 53 9.90 -1.69 15.15
N CYS A 54 9.99 -1.17 16.36
CA CYS A 54 10.50 0.16 16.61
C CYS A 54 11.88 0.10 17.23
N TYR A 55 12.76 0.97 16.76
CA TYR A 55 14.03 1.23 17.41
C TYR A 55 14.03 2.65 17.99
N THR A 56 14.06 2.76 19.31
CA THR A 56 14.11 4.03 20.02
C THR A 56 15.57 4.39 20.33
N TYR A 57 16.00 5.55 19.85
CA TYR A 57 17.36 6.03 20.04
C TYR A 57 17.62 6.41 21.49
N LYS A 58 18.79 6.06 22.00
CA LYS A 58 19.28 6.59 23.28
C LYS A 58 19.79 8.01 23.10
N LYS A 59 19.89 8.74 24.21
CA LYS A 59 20.32 10.14 24.21
C LYS A 59 21.69 10.36 23.55
N GLU A 60 22.59 9.39 23.65
CA GLU A 60 23.94 9.45 23.09
C GLU A 60 23.96 9.23 21.56
N GLU A 61 22.89 8.68 21.00
CA GLU A 61 22.74 8.33 19.58
C GLU A 61 21.94 9.42 18.82
N LEU A 62 21.23 10.29 19.55
CA LEU A 62 20.46 11.39 18.97
C LEU A 62 21.37 12.44 18.34
N ALA A 63 20.90 13.02 17.23
CA ALA A 63 21.48 14.25 16.71
C ALA A 63 21.42 15.35 17.79
N HIS A 64 22.41 16.25 17.81
CA HIS A 64 22.56 17.28 18.83
C HIS A 64 21.33 18.19 19.06
N TYR A 65 20.41 18.25 18.09
CA TYR A 65 19.16 19.01 18.14
C TYR A 65 17.92 18.16 18.45
N ALA A 66 18.00 16.84 18.30
CA ALA A 66 16.83 15.98 18.44
C ALA A 66 16.57 15.65 19.93
N SER A 67 15.34 15.87 20.39
CA SER A 67 14.90 15.50 21.74
C SER A 67 14.45 14.04 21.84
N ALA A 68 13.99 13.46 20.72
CA ALA A 68 13.62 12.06 20.60
C ALA A 68 13.68 11.62 19.14
N CYS A 69 13.95 10.33 18.89
CA CYS A 69 13.86 9.72 17.56
C CYS A 69 13.47 8.26 17.71
N VAL A 70 12.53 7.82 16.87
CA VAL A 70 12.12 6.41 16.75
C VAL A 70 12.13 6.05 15.28
N ASP A 71 12.81 4.96 14.96
CA ASP A 71 12.76 4.39 13.62
C ASP A 71 11.74 3.27 13.57
N VAL A 72 10.92 3.26 12.52
CA VAL A 72 10.12 2.11 12.13
C VAL A 72 10.98 1.20 11.29
N MET A 73 11.20 -0.02 11.78
CA MET A 73 12.05 -1.03 11.20
C MET A 73 11.20 -2.12 10.56
N PHE A 74 11.70 -2.70 9.47
CA PHE A 74 11.10 -3.84 8.78
C PHE A 74 12.10 -5.00 8.62
N GLU A 75 11.60 -6.22 8.81
CA GLU A 75 12.37 -7.44 8.62
C GLU A 75 12.43 -7.84 7.13
N PHE A 76 13.46 -7.36 6.43
CA PHE A 76 13.76 -7.80 5.07
C PHE A 76 14.45 -9.17 5.05
N PRO A 77 14.46 -9.89 3.90
CA PRO A 77 15.22 -11.13 3.75
C PRO A 77 16.73 -11.00 4.02
N PHE A 78 17.26 -9.77 3.96
CA PHE A 78 18.66 -9.45 4.22
C PHE A 78 18.89 -8.78 5.58
N GLY A 79 17.91 -8.81 6.48
CA GLY A 79 18.00 -8.32 7.85
C GLY A 79 17.04 -7.16 8.15
N ILE A 80 16.98 -6.79 9.43
CA ILE A 80 16.14 -5.70 9.92
C ILE A 80 16.75 -4.37 9.46
N GLN A 81 15.93 -3.53 8.82
CA GLN A 81 16.34 -2.22 8.34
C GLN A 81 15.23 -1.18 8.51
N GLU A 82 15.63 0.08 8.57
CA GLU A 82 14.75 1.24 8.73
C GLU A 82 13.90 1.50 7.46
N LEU A 83 12.61 1.78 7.65
CA LEU A 83 11.69 2.32 6.65
C LEU A 83 11.46 3.83 6.79
N GLU A 84 11.38 4.31 8.03
CA GLU A 84 11.01 5.67 8.37
C GLU A 84 11.58 6.06 9.73
N GLY A 85 12.15 7.26 9.81
CA GLY A 85 12.54 7.90 11.06
C GLY A 85 11.47 8.92 11.48
N ILE A 86 11.04 8.86 12.74
CA ILE A 86 10.18 9.87 13.36
C ILE A 86 10.98 10.62 14.41
N ALA A 87 11.35 11.86 14.13
CA ALA A 87 12.20 12.69 14.97
C ALA A 87 11.43 13.87 15.57
N ALA A 88 11.71 14.19 16.84
CA ALA A 88 11.35 15.46 17.46
C ALA A 88 12.60 16.35 17.48
N ARG A 89 12.63 17.38 16.64
CA ARG A 89 13.83 18.17 16.30
C ARG A 89 13.94 19.50 17.04
N GLY A 90 12.98 19.79 17.93
CA GLY A 90 12.86 21.09 18.57
C GLY A 90 12.69 22.19 17.54
N ASP A 91 13.28 23.36 17.77
CA ASP A 91 13.21 24.52 16.89
C ASP A 91 14.47 24.76 16.05
N PHE A 92 15.38 23.78 15.99
CA PHE A 92 16.71 23.96 15.40
C PHE A 92 16.64 24.44 13.95
N ASP A 93 15.85 23.78 13.12
CA ASP A 93 15.74 24.06 11.69
C ASP A 93 15.26 25.51 11.45
N LEU A 94 14.18 25.89 12.13
CA LEU A 94 13.63 27.25 12.05
C LEU A 94 14.58 28.30 12.61
N ARG A 95 15.29 28.02 13.72
CA ARG A 95 16.31 28.93 14.27
C ARG A 95 17.46 29.16 13.31
N GLN A 96 17.95 28.11 12.64
CA GLN A 96 19.02 28.26 11.64
C GLN A 96 18.53 29.10 10.46
N HIS A 97 17.36 28.80 9.91
CA HIS A 97 16.80 29.59 8.80
C HIS A 97 16.52 31.04 9.19
N GLN A 98 15.97 31.32 10.37
CA GLN A 98 15.77 32.69 10.88
C GLN A 98 17.10 33.45 10.95
N LYS A 99 18.14 32.82 11.51
CA LYS A 99 19.47 33.43 11.67
C LYS A 99 20.10 33.84 10.33
N PHE A 100 20.05 32.97 9.32
CA PHE A 100 20.73 33.22 8.05
C PHE A 100 19.87 33.98 7.02
N SER A 101 18.54 33.92 7.12
CA SER A 101 17.65 34.69 6.24
C SER A 101 17.34 36.10 6.74
N GLY A 102 17.48 36.34 8.05
CA GLY A 102 17.04 37.58 8.69
C GLY A 102 15.51 37.76 8.72
N LYS A 103 14.74 36.74 8.34
CA LYS A 103 13.27 36.73 8.40
C LYS A 103 12.82 36.00 9.65
N SER A 104 11.84 36.57 10.35
CA SER A 104 11.26 35.93 11.53
C SER A 104 10.54 34.64 11.14
N MET A 105 10.81 33.58 11.90
CA MET A 105 10.14 32.27 11.87
C MET A 105 9.26 32.09 13.11
N GLU A 106 8.95 33.17 13.82
CA GLU A 106 8.07 33.14 14.99
C GLU A 106 6.60 33.03 14.56
N TYR A 107 5.87 32.16 15.24
CA TYR A 107 4.43 32.07 15.19
C TYR A 107 3.82 32.90 16.32
N PHE A 108 2.73 33.63 16.03
CA PHE A 108 1.94 34.33 17.04
C PHE A 108 0.69 33.51 17.35
N ASP A 109 0.59 33.05 18.59
CA ASP A 109 -0.55 32.29 19.09
C ASP A 109 -1.64 33.27 19.55
N ASP A 110 -2.77 33.28 18.85
CA ASP A 110 -3.87 34.18 19.15
C ASP A 110 -4.58 33.86 20.47
N GLU A 111 -4.48 32.63 20.98
CA GLU A 111 -5.12 32.22 22.23
C GLU A 111 -4.27 32.66 23.43
N THR A 112 -2.97 32.39 23.39
CA THR A 112 -2.07 32.78 24.49
C THR A 112 -1.46 34.17 24.35
N LYS A 113 -1.61 34.81 23.18
CA LYS A 113 -1.01 36.11 22.82
C LYS A 113 0.52 36.12 22.93
N GLU A 114 1.14 34.97 22.70
CA GLU A 114 2.60 34.79 22.76
C GLU A 114 3.20 34.62 21.38
N ARG A 115 4.49 34.97 21.26
CA ARG A 115 5.31 34.63 20.10
C ARG A 115 6.32 33.57 20.47
N PHE A 116 6.47 32.56 19.63
CA PHE A 116 7.48 31.53 19.80
C PHE A 116 7.91 30.98 18.45
N ILE A 117 9.09 30.36 18.40
CA ILE A 117 9.49 29.55 17.25
C ILE A 117 8.91 28.15 17.48
N PRO A 118 8.06 27.62 16.58
CA PRO A 118 7.52 26.28 16.72
C PRO A 118 8.62 25.23 16.81
N HIS A 119 8.34 24.17 17.55
CA HIS A 119 9.13 22.95 17.44
C HIS A 119 8.62 22.09 16.28
N VAL A 120 9.42 21.14 15.82
CA VAL A 120 9.11 20.30 14.65
C VAL A 120 9.16 18.82 15.04
N VAL A 121 8.07 18.10 14.73
CA VAL A 121 8.05 16.64 14.70
C VAL A 121 8.00 16.20 13.24
N GLU A 122 8.94 15.36 12.83
CA GLU A 122 9.14 14.97 11.45
C GLU A 122 9.13 13.45 11.31
N PRO A 123 8.08 12.89 10.68
CA PRO A 123 8.14 11.59 10.05
C PRO A 123 8.76 11.70 8.64
N SER A 124 9.85 10.99 8.40
CA SER A 124 10.53 10.91 7.09
C SER A 124 10.68 9.46 6.65
N ALA A 125 9.97 9.09 5.59
CA ALA A 125 9.88 7.72 5.10
C ALA A 125 10.47 7.58 3.69
N GLY A 126 11.21 6.49 3.43
CA GLY A 126 11.74 6.20 2.10
C GLY A 126 10.75 5.44 1.22
N VAL A 127 10.23 6.05 0.14
CA VAL A 127 9.21 5.44 -0.75
C VAL A 127 9.73 4.13 -1.34
N ASP A 128 10.95 4.13 -1.86
CA ASP A 128 11.59 2.95 -2.45
C ASP A 128 11.74 1.79 -1.47
N ARG A 129 12.06 2.10 -0.20
CA ARG A 129 12.19 1.09 0.86
C ARG A 129 10.83 0.50 1.22
N ILE A 130 9.79 1.32 1.25
CA ILE A 130 8.41 0.88 1.49
C ILE A 130 7.93 -0.01 0.35
N ALA A 131 8.17 0.38 -0.90
CA ALA A 131 7.83 -0.42 -2.06
C ALA A 131 8.52 -1.80 -2.01
N LEU A 132 9.82 -1.83 -1.68
CA LEU A 132 10.55 -3.08 -1.50
C LEU A 132 9.98 -3.92 -0.33
N ALA A 133 9.64 -3.29 0.79
CA ALA A 133 9.05 -3.98 1.94
C ALA A 133 7.71 -4.62 1.59
N LEU A 134 6.85 -3.92 0.85
CA LEU A 134 5.56 -4.43 0.35
C LEU A 134 5.76 -5.63 -0.58
N ILE A 135 6.75 -5.57 -1.48
CA ILE A 135 7.10 -6.69 -2.37
C ILE A 135 7.58 -7.88 -1.54
N CYS A 136 8.52 -7.68 -0.62
CA CYS A 136 9.05 -8.75 0.24
C CYS A 136 7.98 -9.34 1.17
N ALA A 137 7.01 -8.54 1.62
CA ALA A 137 5.91 -9.02 2.46
C ALA A 137 4.87 -9.80 1.65
N ALA A 138 4.60 -9.38 0.40
CA ALA A 138 3.60 -9.98 -0.46
C ALA A 138 4.06 -11.28 -1.13
N TYR A 139 5.36 -11.43 -1.41
CA TYR A 139 5.89 -12.60 -2.11
C TYR A 139 5.60 -13.90 -1.36
N ALA A 140 4.98 -14.86 -2.03
CA ALA A 140 4.80 -16.22 -1.56
C ALA A 140 4.87 -17.23 -2.71
N GLU A 141 5.28 -18.45 -2.37
CA GLU A 141 5.16 -19.62 -3.22
C GLU A 141 4.30 -20.65 -2.50
N GLU A 142 3.39 -21.30 -3.21
CA GLU A 142 2.59 -22.38 -2.64
C GLU A 142 2.32 -23.50 -3.64
N GLU A 143 2.29 -24.73 -3.13
CA GLU A 143 1.96 -25.93 -3.89
C GLU A 143 0.44 -26.08 -3.96
N VAL A 144 -0.13 -25.95 -5.16
CA VAL A 144 -1.59 -26.04 -5.37
C VAL A 144 -2.05 -27.46 -5.74
N ALA A 145 -1.13 -28.28 -6.22
CA ALA A 145 -1.28 -29.71 -6.47
C ALA A 145 0.11 -30.35 -6.47
N PRO A 146 0.23 -31.69 -6.33
CA PRO A 146 1.53 -32.36 -6.30
C PRO A 146 2.42 -31.98 -7.49
N GLY A 147 3.52 -31.27 -7.21
CA GLY A 147 4.47 -30.80 -8.22
C GLY A 147 4.05 -29.55 -9.02
N ASP A 148 2.94 -28.90 -8.65
CA ASP A 148 2.46 -27.64 -9.23
C ASP A 148 2.58 -26.52 -8.20
N VAL A 149 3.66 -25.74 -8.29
CA VAL A 149 3.91 -24.57 -7.44
C VAL A 149 3.47 -23.31 -8.17
N ARG A 150 2.77 -22.42 -7.47
CA ARG A 150 2.47 -21.06 -7.94
C ARG A 150 3.24 -20.03 -7.13
N THR A 151 3.80 -19.05 -7.83
CA THR A 151 4.22 -17.79 -7.24
C THR A 151 3.01 -16.86 -7.17
N VAL A 152 2.83 -16.18 -6.04
CA VAL A 152 1.74 -15.23 -5.84
C VAL A 152 2.25 -14.01 -5.06
N MET A 153 1.89 -12.82 -5.54
CA MET A 153 2.13 -11.56 -4.83
C MET A 153 0.87 -11.19 -4.04
N ARG A 154 0.88 -11.49 -2.75
CA ARG A 154 -0.22 -11.25 -1.81
C ARG A 154 -0.31 -9.79 -1.35
N PHE A 155 -0.25 -8.84 -2.29
CA PHE A 155 -0.44 -7.43 -1.97
C PHE A 155 -1.80 -7.21 -1.31
N ALA A 156 -1.87 -6.35 -0.29
CA ALA A 156 -3.16 -5.85 0.17
C ALA A 156 -3.91 -5.21 -1.02
N PRO A 157 -5.22 -5.46 -1.20
CA PRO A 157 -5.95 -5.00 -2.38
C PRO A 157 -5.80 -3.51 -2.69
N ARG A 158 -5.67 -2.65 -1.67
CA ARG A 158 -5.46 -1.21 -1.84
C ARG A 158 -4.11 -0.84 -2.45
N ILE A 159 -3.07 -1.67 -2.27
CA ILE A 159 -1.71 -1.45 -2.79
C ILE A 159 -1.48 -2.16 -4.12
N ALA A 160 -2.17 -3.28 -4.37
CA ALA A 160 -1.98 -4.07 -5.59
C ALA A 160 -1.97 -3.19 -6.87
N PRO A 161 -1.00 -3.34 -7.78
CA PRO A 161 -0.83 -2.44 -8.92
C PRO A 161 -2.05 -2.44 -9.85
N VAL A 162 -2.63 -3.63 -10.05
CA VAL A 162 -3.89 -3.85 -10.75
C VAL A 162 -4.91 -4.35 -9.73
N LYS A 163 -6.14 -3.83 -9.76
CA LYS A 163 -7.21 -4.23 -8.83
C LYS A 163 -8.03 -5.38 -9.38
N VAL A 164 -8.32 -5.33 -10.68
CA VAL A 164 -9.15 -6.32 -11.35
C VAL A 164 -8.65 -6.57 -12.77
N ALA A 165 -8.60 -7.82 -13.20
CA ALA A 165 -8.29 -8.21 -14.56
C ALA A 165 -9.52 -8.82 -15.25
N VAL A 166 -9.72 -8.55 -16.53
CA VAL A 166 -10.90 -9.02 -17.27
C VAL A 166 -10.52 -9.90 -18.46
N PHE A 167 -11.13 -11.08 -18.54
CA PHE A 167 -10.77 -12.15 -19.46
C PHE A 167 -11.95 -12.69 -20.26
N PRO A 168 -11.86 -12.84 -21.58
CA PRO A 168 -12.73 -13.76 -22.31
C PRO A 168 -12.25 -15.21 -22.09
N LEU A 169 -13.15 -16.16 -21.87
CA LEU A 169 -12.80 -17.58 -21.73
C LEU A 169 -12.03 -18.07 -22.96
N LEU A 170 -12.51 -17.71 -24.16
CA LEU A 170 -11.88 -18.02 -25.44
C LEU A 170 -11.67 -16.75 -26.28
N ARG A 171 -10.42 -16.48 -26.64
CA ARG A 171 -10.05 -15.33 -27.49
C ARG A 171 -10.56 -15.42 -28.93
N ASN A 172 -10.80 -16.63 -29.43
CA ASN A 172 -11.23 -16.88 -30.81
C ASN A 172 -12.76 -16.89 -30.98
N LYS A 173 -13.51 -16.48 -29.94
CA LYS A 173 -14.96 -16.36 -29.97
C LYS A 173 -15.34 -14.87 -29.84
N PRO A 174 -15.62 -14.18 -30.95
CA PRO A 174 -15.88 -12.74 -30.95
C PRO A 174 -16.96 -12.29 -29.93
N PRO A 175 -18.09 -13.00 -29.76
CA PRO A 175 -19.09 -12.58 -28.77
C PRO A 175 -18.58 -12.56 -27.32
N LEU A 176 -17.71 -13.49 -26.94
CA LEU A 176 -17.08 -13.50 -25.60
C LEU A 176 -16.11 -12.35 -25.44
N VAL A 177 -15.32 -12.06 -26.47
CA VAL A 177 -14.34 -10.97 -26.47
C VAL A 177 -15.05 -9.62 -26.39
N GLU A 178 -16.10 -9.41 -27.19
CA GLU A 178 -16.91 -8.18 -27.16
C GLU A 178 -17.55 -7.97 -25.79
N LYS A 179 -18.14 -9.01 -25.20
CA LYS A 179 -18.74 -8.91 -23.86
C LYS A 179 -17.69 -8.67 -22.77
N ALA A 180 -16.52 -9.31 -22.87
CA ALA A 180 -15.40 -9.07 -21.97
C ALA A 180 -14.87 -7.63 -22.09
N ARG A 181 -14.76 -7.09 -23.32
CA ARG A 181 -14.38 -5.70 -23.55
C ARG A 181 -15.40 -4.73 -22.95
N HIS A 182 -16.69 -5.03 -23.08
CA HIS A 182 -17.71 -4.21 -22.42
C HIS A 182 -17.54 -4.18 -20.90
N VAL A 183 -17.34 -5.34 -20.26
CA VAL A 183 -17.09 -5.43 -18.81
C VAL A 183 -15.79 -4.73 -18.40
N PHE A 184 -14.74 -4.83 -19.21
CA PHE A 184 -13.48 -4.11 -18.99
C PHE A 184 -13.71 -2.59 -18.96
N HIS A 185 -14.39 -2.03 -19.97
CA HIS A 185 -14.69 -0.59 -20.02
C HIS A 185 -15.67 -0.15 -18.93
N LEU A 186 -16.52 -1.03 -18.43
CA LEU A 186 -17.38 -0.77 -17.27
C LEU A 186 -16.57 -0.59 -15.99
N LEU A 187 -15.50 -1.37 -15.79
CA LEU A 187 -14.69 -1.35 -14.56
C LEU A 187 -13.60 -0.27 -14.56
N GLN A 188 -13.06 0.05 -15.74
CA GLN A 188 -11.93 0.98 -15.90
C GLN A 188 -12.11 2.36 -15.23
N PRO A 189 -13.30 3.01 -15.22
CA PRO A 189 -13.49 4.29 -14.53
C PRO A 189 -13.38 4.21 -13.01
N HIS A 190 -13.48 3.01 -12.44
CA HIS A 190 -13.54 2.80 -10.99
C HIS A 190 -12.27 2.19 -10.42
N PHE A 191 -11.53 1.42 -11.22
CA PHE A 191 -10.37 0.64 -10.75
C PHE A 191 -9.25 0.58 -11.79
N THR A 192 -8.00 0.47 -11.33
CA THR A 192 -6.89 0.05 -12.19
C THR A 192 -7.19 -1.35 -12.71
N THR A 193 -7.53 -1.44 -13.99
CA THR A 193 -8.07 -2.64 -14.62
C THR A 193 -7.13 -3.13 -15.71
N ASP A 194 -6.85 -4.43 -15.73
CA ASP A 194 -6.01 -5.05 -16.76
C ASP A 194 -6.84 -5.89 -17.74
N TRP A 195 -6.37 -5.98 -18.98
CA TRP A 195 -6.98 -6.78 -20.04
C TRP A 195 -6.02 -7.89 -20.46
N ASP A 196 -6.48 -9.15 -20.47
CA ASP A 196 -5.69 -10.25 -21.02
C ASP A 196 -6.52 -11.30 -21.79
N ASP A 197 -6.19 -11.48 -23.06
CA ASP A 197 -6.73 -12.53 -23.92
C ASP A 197 -5.66 -13.52 -24.43
N ARG A 198 -4.44 -13.43 -23.88
CA ARG A 198 -3.30 -14.25 -24.27
C ARG A 198 -3.34 -15.60 -23.56
N GLY A 199 -2.95 -16.65 -24.29
CA GLY A 199 -2.85 -18.00 -23.72
C GLY A 199 -4.20 -18.58 -23.26
N ASN A 200 -4.13 -19.63 -22.44
CA ASN A 200 -5.31 -20.21 -21.82
C ASN A 200 -5.67 -19.48 -20.52
N ILE A 201 -6.87 -19.72 -19.99
CA ILE A 201 -7.34 -19.05 -18.77
C ILE A 201 -6.44 -19.33 -17.55
N GLY A 202 -5.92 -20.55 -17.40
CA GLY A 202 -5.03 -20.91 -16.30
C GLY A 202 -3.74 -20.10 -16.30
N LYS A 203 -3.11 -19.92 -17.47
CA LYS A 203 -1.92 -19.08 -17.64
C LYS A 203 -2.19 -17.61 -17.31
N ARG A 204 -3.37 -17.10 -17.66
CA ARG A 204 -3.79 -15.74 -17.30
C ARG A 204 -3.96 -15.58 -15.80
N TYR A 205 -4.58 -16.54 -15.13
CA TYR A 205 -4.64 -16.52 -13.66
C TYR A 205 -3.26 -16.56 -13.02
N ARG A 206 -2.32 -17.38 -13.52
CA ARG A 206 -0.94 -17.41 -13.01
C ARG A 206 -0.23 -16.07 -13.17
N TYR A 207 -0.36 -15.44 -14.34
CA TYR A 207 0.21 -14.12 -14.59
C TYR A 207 -0.37 -13.03 -13.67
N GLN A 208 -1.68 -13.08 -13.40
CA GLN A 208 -2.31 -12.15 -12.45
C GLN A 208 -1.93 -12.43 -11.00
N ASP A 209 -1.79 -13.70 -10.61
CA ASP A 209 -1.33 -14.08 -9.27
C ASP A 209 0.10 -13.57 -9.05
N GLU A 210 0.99 -13.69 -10.06
CA GLU A 210 2.39 -13.22 -10.02
C GLU A 210 2.52 -11.70 -9.92
N GLN A 211 1.65 -10.91 -10.56
CA GLN A 211 1.65 -9.45 -10.40
C GLN A 211 0.79 -8.98 -9.21
N GLY A 212 0.07 -9.89 -8.57
CA GLY A 212 -0.69 -9.68 -7.35
C GLY A 212 -2.06 -9.05 -7.51
N THR A 213 -2.68 -9.18 -8.67
CA THR A 213 -4.05 -8.69 -8.94
C THR A 213 -5.07 -9.41 -8.07
N PRO A 214 -5.80 -8.72 -7.18
CA PRO A 214 -6.70 -9.36 -6.21
C PRO A 214 -7.85 -10.13 -6.85
N TRP A 215 -8.41 -9.63 -7.96
CA TRP A 215 -9.60 -10.20 -8.58
C TRP A 215 -9.47 -10.39 -10.08
N CYS A 216 -9.96 -11.51 -10.58
CA CYS A 216 -10.07 -11.76 -12.02
C CYS A 216 -11.53 -12.01 -12.40
N VAL A 217 -12.01 -11.34 -13.44
CA VAL A 217 -13.36 -11.47 -13.99
C VAL A 217 -13.27 -12.22 -15.31
N THR A 218 -13.94 -13.37 -15.38
CA THR A 218 -13.97 -14.22 -16.56
C THR A 218 -15.37 -14.22 -17.19
N ILE A 219 -15.39 -13.98 -18.50
CA ILE A 219 -16.58 -14.00 -19.35
C ILE A 219 -16.58 -15.31 -20.12
N ASP A 220 -17.63 -16.10 -19.95
CA ASP A 220 -17.80 -17.43 -20.53
C ASP A 220 -19.13 -17.56 -21.29
N PHE A 221 -19.39 -18.74 -21.83
CA PHE A 221 -20.60 -19.03 -22.60
C PHE A 221 -21.89 -18.86 -21.80
N GLU A 222 -21.86 -19.14 -20.50
CA GLU A 222 -22.99 -18.90 -19.60
C GLU A 222 -23.31 -17.41 -19.49
N THR A 223 -22.29 -16.54 -19.57
CA THR A 223 -22.47 -15.08 -19.58
C THR A 223 -23.34 -14.63 -20.77
N LEU A 224 -23.26 -15.36 -21.88
CA LEU A 224 -24.03 -15.12 -23.12
C LEU A 224 -25.41 -15.81 -23.10
N GLY A 225 -25.78 -16.50 -22.02
CA GLY A 225 -27.07 -17.16 -21.88
C GLY A 225 -27.15 -18.55 -22.52
N GLU A 226 -26.02 -19.19 -22.85
CA GLU A 226 -26.03 -20.52 -23.53
C GLU A 226 -26.76 -21.61 -22.73
N LYS A 227 -26.72 -21.54 -21.39
CA LYS A 227 -27.39 -22.51 -20.51
C LYS A 227 -28.78 -22.09 -20.02
N GLY A 228 -29.25 -20.90 -20.41
CA GLY A 228 -30.51 -20.34 -19.94
C GLY A 228 -30.40 -18.86 -19.53
N PRO A 229 -31.54 -18.15 -19.43
CA PRO A 229 -31.58 -16.73 -19.09
C PRO A 229 -31.11 -16.43 -17.67
N GLU A 230 -31.14 -17.41 -16.76
CA GLU A 230 -30.75 -17.22 -15.35
C GLU A 230 -29.26 -16.91 -15.15
N LEU A 231 -28.39 -17.36 -16.06
CA LEU A 231 -26.95 -17.10 -16.02
C LEU A 231 -26.49 -16.03 -17.02
N ALA A 232 -27.40 -15.53 -17.86
CA ALA A 232 -27.10 -14.40 -18.74
C ALA A 232 -26.69 -13.17 -17.91
N ASP A 233 -25.72 -12.40 -18.43
CA ASP A 233 -25.17 -11.20 -17.75
C ASP A 233 -24.58 -11.46 -16.36
N THR A 234 -24.19 -12.71 -16.09
CA THR A 234 -23.37 -13.07 -14.93
C THR A 234 -21.97 -13.46 -15.38
N VAL A 235 -20.97 -13.17 -14.55
CA VAL A 235 -19.56 -13.47 -14.80
C VAL A 235 -18.97 -14.22 -13.62
N THR A 236 -17.84 -14.86 -13.86
CA THR A 236 -17.07 -15.53 -12.81
C THR A 236 -16.06 -14.55 -12.23
N LEU A 237 -16.16 -14.26 -10.93
CA LEU A 237 -15.20 -13.47 -10.18
C LEU A 237 -14.32 -14.42 -9.35
N ARG A 238 -13.02 -14.46 -9.65
CA ARG A 238 -12.02 -15.25 -8.94
C ARG A 238 -11.25 -14.39 -7.96
N ASP A 239 -11.06 -14.89 -6.74
CA ASP A 239 -10.19 -14.32 -5.72
C ASP A 239 -8.76 -14.88 -5.81
N ARG A 240 -7.76 -14.01 -5.75
CA ARG A 240 -6.32 -14.37 -5.87
C ARG A 240 -5.88 -15.34 -4.77
N ASP A 241 -6.20 -14.98 -3.53
CA ASP A 241 -5.61 -15.61 -2.36
C ASP A 241 -6.22 -16.98 -2.10
N THR A 242 -7.54 -17.06 -2.16
CA THR A 242 -8.30 -18.31 -1.92
C THR A 242 -8.45 -19.18 -3.17
N MET A 243 -8.19 -18.62 -4.35
CA MET A 243 -8.48 -19.22 -5.66
C MET A 243 -9.96 -19.53 -5.93
N GLN A 244 -10.85 -19.17 -5.00
CA GLN A 244 -12.28 -19.46 -5.12
C GLN A 244 -12.91 -18.62 -6.22
N GLN A 245 -13.89 -19.23 -6.89
CA GLN A 245 -14.65 -18.63 -7.98
C GLN A 245 -16.10 -18.50 -7.54
N GLN A 246 -16.67 -17.33 -7.76
CA GLN A 246 -18.09 -17.06 -7.50
C GLN A 246 -18.76 -16.46 -8.73
N ARG A 247 -20.02 -16.79 -8.94
CA ARG A 247 -20.84 -16.22 -10.01
C ARG A 247 -21.51 -14.95 -9.52
N VAL A 248 -21.31 -13.84 -10.24
CA VAL A 248 -21.86 -12.53 -9.86
C VAL A 248 -22.48 -11.86 -11.08
N LYS A 249 -23.53 -11.05 -10.89
CA LYS A 249 -24.09 -10.26 -11.98
C LYS A 249 -23.09 -9.16 -12.36
N ILE A 250 -23.02 -8.84 -13.65
CA ILE A 250 -22.16 -7.75 -14.15
C ILE A 250 -22.48 -6.42 -13.45
N ALA A 251 -23.77 -6.15 -13.20
CA ALA A 251 -24.24 -4.96 -12.50
C ALA A 251 -23.70 -4.83 -11.06
N ASP A 252 -23.37 -5.96 -10.41
CA ASP A 252 -22.93 -5.98 -9.02
C ASP A 252 -21.40 -5.89 -8.88
N LEU A 253 -20.64 -5.94 -9.98
CA LEU A 253 -19.18 -5.97 -9.94
C LEU A 253 -18.58 -4.71 -9.30
N VAL A 254 -19.01 -3.53 -9.74
CA VAL A 254 -18.51 -2.25 -9.22
C VAL A 254 -18.78 -2.13 -7.71
N PRO A 255 -20.03 -2.23 -7.22
CA PRO A 255 -20.28 -2.09 -5.78
C PRO A 255 -19.56 -3.17 -4.96
N LEU A 256 -19.50 -4.42 -5.43
CA LEU A 256 -18.84 -5.52 -4.73
C LEU A 256 -17.33 -5.30 -4.60
N ILE A 257 -16.65 -4.94 -5.70
CA ILE A 257 -15.19 -4.69 -5.68
C ILE A 257 -14.89 -3.45 -4.83
N SER A 258 -15.69 -2.38 -4.92
CA SER A 258 -15.53 -1.19 -4.08
C SER A 258 -15.72 -1.48 -2.59
N GLU A 259 -16.66 -2.36 -2.22
CA GLU A 259 -16.83 -2.80 -0.83
C GLU A 259 -15.62 -3.61 -0.36
N LYS A 260 -15.16 -4.59 -1.13
CA LYS A 260 -13.98 -5.40 -0.81
C LYS A 260 -12.71 -4.54 -0.63
N LEU A 261 -12.52 -3.53 -1.48
CA LEU A 261 -11.41 -2.59 -1.35
C LEU A 261 -11.49 -1.77 -0.04
N ARG A 262 -12.69 -1.30 0.33
CA ARG A 262 -12.90 -0.56 1.59
C ARG A 262 -12.67 -1.46 2.81
N ALA A 263 -13.21 -2.68 2.80
CA ALA A 263 -13.03 -3.63 3.90
C ALA A 263 -11.55 -3.98 4.12
N ALA A 264 -10.77 -4.13 3.05
CA ALA A 264 -9.33 -4.36 3.12
C ALA A 264 -8.52 -3.17 3.67
N THR A 265 -9.12 -1.99 3.79
CA THR A 265 -8.47 -0.79 4.36
C THR A 265 -8.83 -0.53 5.82
N ALA A 266 -9.85 -1.22 6.35
CA ALA A 266 -10.23 -1.06 7.74
C ALA A 266 -9.19 -1.74 8.63
N THR A 267 -8.51 -0.95 9.47
CA THR A 267 -7.76 -1.50 10.61
C THR A 267 -8.73 -2.35 11.44
N PRO A 268 -8.35 -3.52 11.96
CA PRO A 268 -9.08 -4.10 13.08
C PRO A 268 -9.21 -2.98 14.13
N SER A 269 -10.45 -2.67 14.54
CA SER A 269 -10.64 -1.75 15.67
C SER A 269 -9.75 -2.24 16.80
N PRO A 270 -8.98 -1.38 17.50
CA PRO A 270 -8.37 -1.80 18.73
C PRO A 270 -9.50 -2.37 19.59
N ALA A 271 -9.34 -3.61 20.03
CA ALA A 271 -10.25 -4.21 20.99
C ALA A 271 -10.36 -3.21 22.16
N ARG A 272 -11.59 -2.79 22.45
CA ARG A 272 -11.88 -1.92 23.59
C ARG A 272 -11.53 -2.61 24.89
#